data_AF-A0A942CRX8-F1
#
_entry.id   AF-A0A942CRX8-F1
#
_cell.length_a   1.000
_cell.length_b   1.000
_cell.length_c   1.000
_cell.angle_alpha   90.00
_cell.angle_beta   90.00
_cell.angle_gamma   90.00
#
_symmetry.space_group_name_H-M   'P 1'
#
loop_
_entity.id
_entity.type
_entity.pdbx_description
1 polymer ?
#
loop_
_entity_poly.entity_id
_entity_poly.type
_entity_poly.pdbx_seq_one_letter_code
_entity_poly.pdbx_strand_id
1 'polypeptide(L)'
;MPSAPPFPIPNANDLAAKLSQALAQERVVQRFVDSYVVENSRHALQVHASLYRDLLALLQREALLAATVSLIARINEGPATAKKPAPLTRKEAALFRKKFLIALAHEKKWHAGTALDFQNDLQIYEDVLSRSAGAKRGRKPFESAHHPFVDRCAFVLDSSFMEKARVAATRALIEIEDLAGHIVEQSRHNAAPPIIVRKS
;
A
#
# COMPACT_ATOMS: atom_id res chain seq x y z
N MET A 1 13.63 19.87 24.31
CA MET A 1 13.73 20.23 22.88
C MET A 1 13.35 18.99 22.07
N PRO A 2 12.30 18.99 21.23
CA PRO A 2 12.10 17.87 20.31
C PRO A 2 13.30 17.85 19.34
N SER A 3 14.03 16.73 19.31
CA SER A 3 15.10 16.52 18.33
C SER A 3 14.51 16.59 16.92
N ALA A 4 15.24 17.17 15.98
CA ALA A 4 14.86 17.12 14.57
C ALA A 4 14.75 15.65 14.11
N PRO A 5 13.82 15.33 13.19
CA PRO A 5 13.67 13.97 12.69
C PRO A 5 14.96 13.50 11.99
N PRO A 6 15.24 12.18 11.98
CA PRO A 6 16.48 11.61 11.43
C PRO A 6 16.63 11.84 9.91
N PHE A 7 15.54 12.18 9.22
CA PHE A 7 15.50 12.55 7.81
C PHE A 7 14.27 13.43 7.53
N PRO A 8 14.24 14.19 6.43
CA PRO A 8 13.05 14.95 6.01
C PRO A 8 11.86 14.00 5.81
N ILE A 9 10.77 14.26 6.55
CA ILE A 9 9.50 13.53 6.40
C ILE A 9 8.74 14.19 5.25
N PRO A 10 8.40 13.46 4.17
CA PRO A 10 7.65 14.02 3.06
C PRO A 10 6.27 14.54 3.49
N ASN A 11 5.73 15.48 2.72
CA ASN A 11 4.43 16.07 3.02
C ASN A 11 3.31 15.03 2.88
N ALA A 12 2.56 14.83 3.96
CA ALA A 12 1.48 13.85 4.03
C ALA A 12 0.35 14.10 3.00
N ASN A 13 0.03 15.36 2.68
CA ASN A 13 -0.98 15.72 1.67
C ASN A 13 -0.52 15.34 0.26
N ASP A 14 0.74 15.67 -0.07
CA ASP A 14 1.34 15.33 -1.37
C ASP A 14 1.40 13.81 -1.56
N LEU A 15 1.80 13.06 -0.53
CA LEU A 15 1.82 11.59 -0.57
C LEU A 15 0.42 10.99 -0.75
N ALA A 16 -0.59 11.50 -0.05
CA ALA A 16 -1.96 10.98 -0.16
C ALA A 16 -2.55 11.20 -1.57
N ALA A 17 -2.31 12.39 -2.16
CA ALA A 17 -2.71 12.71 -3.52
C ALA A 17 -1.97 11.83 -4.54
N LYS A 18 -0.63 11.75 -4.46
CA LYS A 18 0.18 10.92 -5.35
C LYS A 18 -0.19 9.45 -5.28
N LEU A 19 -0.41 8.90 -4.09
CA LEU A 19 -0.84 7.51 -3.92
C LEU A 19 -2.19 7.25 -4.58
N SER A 20 -3.17 8.13 -4.34
CA SER A 20 -4.51 8.01 -4.90
C SER A 20 -4.49 8.11 -6.42
N GLN A 21 -3.72 9.06 -6.96
CA GLN A 21 -3.56 9.27 -8.39
C GLN A 21 -2.85 8.09 -9.06
N ALA A 22 -1.73 7.64 -8.51
CA ALA A 22 -0.94 6.55 -9.08
C ALA A 22 -1.74 5.24 -9.15
N LEU A 23 -2.45 4.88 -8.08
CA LEU A 23 -3.32 3.70 -8.08
C LEU A 23 -4.44 3.77 -9.13
N ALA A 24 -4.96 4.98 -9.40
CA ALA A 24 -5.98 5.17 -10.43
C ALA A 24 -5.40 5.11 -11.86
N GLN A 25 -4.21 5.70 -12.07
CA GLN A 25 -3.56 5.78 -13.38
C GLN A 25 -2.97 4.45 -13.83
N GLU A 26 -2.29 3.74 -12.93
CA GLU A 26 -1.67 2.45 -13.24
C GLU A 26 -2.69 1.33 -13.46
N ARG A 27 -3.92 1.51 -12.96
CA ARG A 27 -5.02 0.54 -13.08
C ARG A 27 -4.60 -0.87 -12.63
N VAL A 28 -3.72 -0.97 -11.62
CA VAL A 28 -3.10 -2.23 -11.16
C VAL A 28 -4.17 -3.30 -10.88
N VAL A 29 -5.25 -2.92 -10.20
CA VAL A 29 -6.37 -3.84 -9.88
C VAL A 29 -7.07 -4.35 -11.12
N GLN A 30 -7.30 -3.49 -12.11
CA GLN A 30 -7.94 -3.92 -13.35
C GLN A 30 -7.02 -4.83 -14.16
N ARG A 31 -5.73 -4.50 -14.30
CA ARG A 31 -4.74 -5.36 -14.97
C ARG A 31 -4.65 -6.72 -14.29
N PHE A 32 -4.65 -6.74 -12.95
CA PHE A 32 -4.68 -7.95 -12.14
C PHE A 32 -5.88 -8.83 -12.47
N VAL A 33 -7.10 -8.28 -12.47
CA VAL A 33 -8.31 -9.06 -12.74
C VAL A 33 -8.38 -9.50 -14.21
N ASP A 34 -8.08 -8.61 -15.15
CA ASP A 34 -8.09 -8.92 -16.59
C ASP A 34 -7.07 -10.03 -16.92
N SER A 35 -5.86 -9.96 -16.37
CA SER A 35 -4.83 -10.99 -16.56
C SER A 35 -5.27 -12.32 -15.93
N TYR A 36 -5.83 -12.29 -14.72
CA TYR A 36 -6.32 -13.50 -14.05
C TYR A 36 -7.43 -14.20 -14.86
N VAL A 37 -8.38 -13.41 -15.38
CA VAL A 37 -9.50 -13.89 -16.18
C VAL A 37 -9.01 -14.60 -17.44
N VAL A 38 -8.06 -14.00 -18.16
CA VAL A 38 -7.49 -14.58 -19.37
C VAL A 38 -6.67 -15.84 -19.05
N GLU A 39 -5.75 -15.75 -18.08
CA GLU A 39 -4.84 -16.85 -17.72
C GLU A 39 -5.59 -18.11 -17.24
N ASN A 40 -6.75 -17.95 -16.60
CA ASN A 40 -7.50 -19.06 -15.99
C ASN A 40 -8.86 -19.32 -16.68
N SER A 41 -9.09 -18.70 -17.84
CA SER A 41 -10.34 -18.82 -18.62
C SER A 41 -11.62 -18.49 -17.81
N ARG A 42 -11.52 -17.55 -16.86
CA ARG A 42 -12.61 -17.16 -15.94
C ARG A 42 -13.46 -16.00 -16.47
N HIS A 43 -13.78 -16.00 -17.76
CA HIS A 43 -14.50 -14.90 -18.42
C HIS A 43 -15.87 -14.59 -17.80
N ALA A 44 -16.51 -15.56 -17.14
CA ALA A 44 -17.75 -15.37 -16.40
C ALA A 44 -17.68 -14.25 -15.34
N LEU A 45 -16.49 -13.97 -14.78
CA LEU A 45 -16.28 -12.89 -13.81
C LEU A 45 -16.52 -11.48 -14.38
N GLN A 46 -16.54 -11.33 -15.71
CA GLN A 46 -16.66 -10.03 -16.39
C GLN A 46 -17.99 -9.85 -17.14
N VAL A 47 -18.85 -10.88 -17.19
CA VAL A 47 -20.08 -10.88 -18.01
C VAL A 47 -21.10 -9.86 -17.48
N HIS A 48 -21.20 -9.71 -16.16
CA HIS A 48 -22.13 -8.77 -15.54
C HIS A 48 -21.44 -7.48 -15.16
N ALA A 49 -21.61 -6.43 -15.97
CA ALA A 49 -20.91 -5.16 -15.81
C ALA A 49 -21.08 -4.50 -14.44
N SER A 50 -22.25 -4.60 -13.79
CA SER A 50 -22.45 -4.08 -12.43
C SER A 50 -21.61 -4.84 -11.41
N LEU A 51 -21.73 -6.17 -11.37
CA LEU A 51 -20.98 -7.03 -10.45
C LEU A 51 -19.47 -6.89 -10.66
N TYR A 52 -19.03 -6.74 -11.92
CA TYR A 52 -17.63 -6.50 -12.23
C TYR A 52 -17.12 -5.17 -11.66
N ARG A 53 -17.92 -4.09 -11.78
CA ARG A 53 -17.55 -2.79 -11.17
C ARG A 53 -17.50 -2.87 -9.65
N ASP A 54 -18.43 -3.58 -9.03
CA ASP A 54 -18.46 -3.76 -7.57
C ASP A 54 -17.26 -4.59 -7.10
N LEU A 55 -16.91 -5.65 -7.82
CA LEU A 55 -15.69 -6.43 -7.61
C LEU A 55 -14.44 -5.56 -7.69
N LEU A 56 -14.30 -4.76 -8.74
CA LEU A 56 -13.18 -3.84 -8.89
C LEU A 56 -13.12 -2.82 -7.76
N ALA A 57 -14.27 -2.30 -7.30
CA ALA A 57 -14.32 -1.35 -6.19
C ALA A 57 -13.84 -1.98 -4.87
N LEU A 58 -14.22 -3.23 -4.59
CA LEU A 58 -13.74 -3.99 -3.43
C LEU A 58 -12.23 -4.20 -3.50
N LEU A 59 -11.73 -4.70 -4.63
CA LEU A 59 -10.30 -4.96 -4.83
C LEU A 59 -9.47 -3.65 -4.80
N GLN A 60 -10.01 -2.55 -5.31
CA GLN A 60 -9.37 -1.22 -5.24
C GLN A 60 -9.23 -0.73 -3.80
N ARG A 61 -10.21 -1.04 -2.94
CA ARG A 61 -10.12 -0.72 -1.52
C ARG A 61 -9.03 -1.54 -0.83
N GLU A 62 -8.95 -2.83 -1.11
CA GLU A 62 -7.88 -3.71 -0.58
C GLU A 62 -6.49 -3.24 -1.07
N ALA A 63 -6.38 -2.85 -2.34
CA ALA A 63 -5.13 -2.32 -2.90
C ALA A 63 -4.69 -1.03 -2.20
N LEU A 64 -5.63 -0.13 -1.90
CA LEU A 64 -5.33 1.10 -1.17
C LEU A 64 -4.85 0.82 0.27
N LEU A 65 -5.42 -0.18 0.96
CA LEU A 65 -4.96 -0.61 2.29
C LEU A 65 -3.52 -1.14 2.21
N ALA A 66 -3.25 -2.07 1.29
CA ALA A 66 -1.92 -2.64 1.10
C ALA A 66 -0.88 -1.56 0.79
N ALA A 67 -1.19 -0.66 -0.17
CA ALA A 67 -0.30 0.43 -0.54
C ALA A 67 -0.04 1.38 0.63
N THR A 68 -1.06 1.68 1.43
CA THR A 68 -0.96 2.58 2.58
C THR A 68 -0.04 2.02 3.66
N VAL A 69 -0.19 0.74 4.04
CA VAL A 69 0.71 0.12 5.03
C VAL A 69 2.13 0.08 4.50
N SER A 70 2.31 -0.33 3.24
CA SER A 70 3.61 -0.43 2.60
C SER A 70 4.30 0.95 2.49
N LEU A 71 3.54 2.01 2.24
CA LEU A 71 4.01 3.40 2.22
C LEU A 71 4.42 3.88 3.62
N ILE A 72 3.55 3.70 4.62
CA ILE A 72 3.82 4.13 6.01
C ILE A 72 5.04 3.40 6.58
N ALA A 73 5.17 2.09 6.33
CA ALA A 73 6.32 1.30 6.74
C ALA A 73 7.63 1.88 6.17
N ARG A 74 7.68 2.15 4.86
CA ARG A 74 8.86 2.76 4.22
C ARG A 74 9.18 4.15 4.76
N ILE A 75 8.15 4.97 5.05
CA ILE A 75 8.35 6.29 5.67
C ILE A 75 8.99 6.15 7.05
N ASN A 76 8.51 5.20 7.86
CA ASN A 76 9.02 4.96 9.21
C ASN A 76 10.45 4.40 9.20
N GLU A 77 10.78 3.52 8.26
CA GLU A 77 12.12 2.90 8.14
C GLU A 77 13.19 3.87 7.62
N GLY A 78 12.79 4.89 6.85
CA GLY A 78 13.71 5.87 6.27
C GLY A 78 14.21 5.50 4.87
N PRO A 79 15.10 6.31 4.28
CA PRO A 79 15.62 6.10 2.93
C PRO A 79 16.50 4.86 2.84
N ALA A 80 16.22 3.99 1.87
CA ALA A 80 16.98 2.75 1.64
C ALA A 80 18.46 3.02 1.28
N THR A 81 18.76 4.22 0.78
CA THR A 81 20.11 4.66 0.40
C THR A 81 20.98 5.09 1.59
N ALA A 82 20.40 5.31 2.77
CA ALA A 82 21.18 5.68 3.95
C ALA A 82 21.93 4.47 4.51
N LYS A 83 23.21 4.65 4.89
CA LYS A 83 24.04 3.56 5.45
C LYS A 83 23.45 2.99 6.75
N LYS A 84 22.72 3.79 7.54
CA LYS A 84 21.94 3.41 8.72
C LYS A 84 20.85 4.46 8.99
N PRO A 85 19.71 4.49 8.26
CA PRO A 85 18.62 5.37 8.63
C PRO A 85 18.10 4.93 10.00
N ALA A 86 18.10 5.85 10.97
CA ALA A 86 17.40 5.61 12.22
C ALA A 86 15.89 5.70 11.92
N PRO A 87 15.07 4.72 12.31
CA PRO A 87 13.65 4.78 12.09
C PRO A 87 13.04 5.99 12.83
N LEU A 88 11.90 6.48 12.34
CA LEU A 88 11.16 7.53 13.03
C LEU A 88 10.85 7.13 14.47
N THR A 89 10.88 8.09 15.38
CA THR A 89 10.41 7.83 16.75
C THR A 89 8.92 7.49 16.72
N ARG A 90 8.45 6.74 17.73
CA ARG A 90 7.02 6.36 17.85
C ARG A 90 6.08 7.57 17.76
N LYS A 91 6.50 8.72 18.31
CA LYS A 91 5.72 9.96 18.29
C LYS A 91 5.65 10.58 16.88
N GLU A 92 6.77 10.59 16.15
CA GLU A 92 6.82 11.11 14.78
C GLU A 92 6.02 10.22 13.82
N ALA A 93 6.19 8.91 13.91
CA ALA A 93 5.43 7.94 13.13
C ALA A 93 3.91 8.08 13.36
N ALA A 94 3.48 8.22 14.62
CA ALA A 94 2.07 8.42 14.95
C ALA A 94 1.52 9.76 14.41
N LEU A 95 2.31 10.84 14.51
CA LEU A 95 1.92 12.14 13.99
C LEU A 95 1.80 12.13 12.46
N PHE A 96 2.76 11.51 11.77
CA PHE A 96 2.73 11.34 10.32
C PHE A 96 1.52 10.50 9.90
N ARG A 97 1.32 9.33 10.51
CA ARG A 97 0.16 8.45 10.23
C ARG A 97 -1.15 9.20 10.36
N LYS A 98 -1.34 9.96 11.45
CA LYS A 98 -2.54 10.77 11.65
C LYS A 98 -2.73 11.81 10.53
N LYS A 99 -1.69 12.58 10.19
CA LYS A 99 -1.76 13.59 9.13
C LYS A 99 -2.07 12.97 7.77
N PHE A 100 -1.41 11.85 7.45
CA PHE A 100 -1.61 11.13 6.20
C PHE A 100 -3.03 10.59 6.06
N LEU A 101 -3.59 9.97 7.11
CA LEU A 101 -4.94 9.42 7.04
C LEU A 101 -6.02 10.50 6.92
N ILE A 102 -5.82 11.66 7.57
CA ILE A 102 -6.70 12.82 7.37
C ILE A 102 -6.63 13.32 5.93
N ALA A 103 -5.42 13.45 5.38
CA ALA A 103 -5.22 13.86 4.00
C ALA A 103 -5.85 12.89 3.00
N LEU A 104 -5.67 11.58 3.23
CA LEU A 104 -6.24 10.53 2.39
C LEU A 104 -7.77 10.55 2.44
N ALA A 105 -8.37 10.69 3.62
CA ALA A 105 -9.82 10.79 3.73
C ALA A 105 -10.38 12.01 2.98
N HIS A 106 -9.68 13.15 3.04
CA HIS A 106 -10.04 14.34 2.27
C HIS A 106 -9.92 14.12 0.76
N GLU A 107 -8.80 13.56 0.29
CA GLU A 107 -8.57 13.24 -1.12
C GLU A 107 -9.63 12.30 -1.70
N LYS A 108 -10.01 11.28 -0.91
CA LYS A 108 -11.03 10.30 -1.28
C LYS A 108 -12.46 10.77 -1.02
N LYS A 109 -12.64 11.98 -0.48
CA LYS A 109 -13.95 12.58 -0.10
C LYS A 109 -14.77 11.66 0.81
N TRP A 110 -14.11 10.98 1.74
CA TRP A 110 -14.78 10.07 2.67
C TRP A 110 -15.51 10.83 3.76
N HIS A 111 -16.72 10.36 4.10
CA HIS A 111 -17.38 10.74 5.33
C HIS A 111 -16.70 10.06 6.55
N ALA A 112 -17.06 10.51 7.75
CA ALA A 112 -16.45 10.04 9.00
C ALA A 112 -16.52 8.51 9.17
N GLY A 113 -17.68 7.90 8.90
CA GLY A 113 -17.85 6.44 8.91
C GLY A 113 -16.85 5.68 8.01
N THR A 114 -16.79 5.99 6.72
CA THR A 114 -15.86 5.33 5.77
C THR A 114 -14.40 5.53 6.15
N ALA A 115 -14.05 6.73 6.63
CA ALA A 115 -12.71 7.00 7.11
C ALA A 115 -12.36 6.18 8.36
N LEU A 116 -13.32 5.92 9.25
CA LEU A 116 -13.13 5.07 10.43
C LEU A 116 -13.02 3.60 10.04
N ASP A 117 -13.88 3.12 9.14
CA ASP A 117 -13.84 1.74 8.64
C ASP A 117 -12.51 1.43 7.95
N PHE A 118 -12.01 2.38 7.14
CA PHE A 118 -10.70 2.25 6.52
C PHE A 118 -9.57 2.21 7.57
N GLN A 119 -9.63 3.04 8.60
CA GLN A 119 -8.63 3.03 9.68
C GLN A 119 -8.64 1.72 10.47
N ASN A 120 -9.81 1.15 10.73
CA ASN A 120 -9.95 -0.14 11.41
C ASN A 120 -9.36 -1.28 10.56
N ASP A 121 -9.69 -1.33 9.27
CA ASP A 121 -9.09 -2.31 8.36
C ASP A 121 -7.58 -2.13 8.22
N LEU A 122 -7.09 -0.89 8.16
CA LEU A 122 -5.67 -0.60 8.10
C LEU A 122 -4.93 -1.13 9.33
N GLN A 123 -5.53 -0.96 10.52
CA GLN A 123 -4.97 -1.48 11.76
C GLN A 123 -4.88 -3.02 11.72
N ILE A 124 -5.89 -3.71 11.18
CA ILE A 124 -5.84 -5.17 11.02
C ILE A 124 -4.66 -5.58 10.12
N TYR A 125 -4.46 -4.87 9.00
CA TYR A 125 -3.31 -5.12 8.12
C TYR A 125 -1.98 -4.92 8.86
N GLU A 126 -1.81 -3.80 9.57
CA GLU A 126 -0.62 -3.50 10.36
C GLU A 126 -0.35 -4.59 11.44
N ASP A 127 -1.39 -5.06 12.12
CA ASP A 127 -1.30 -6.10 13.15
C ASP A 127 -0.91 -7.47 12.57
N VAL A 128 -1.48 -7.87 11.43
CA VAL A 128 -1.11 -9.15 10.78
C VAL A 128 0.32 -9.10 10.29
N LEU A 129 0.73 -7.99 9.65
CA LEU A 129 2.07 -7.84 9.10
C LEU A 129 3.14 -7.79 10.20
N SER A 130 2.89 -7.07 11.29
CA SER A 130 3.80 -7.03 12.44
C SER A 130 3.99 -8.41 13.10
N ARG A 131 2.91 -9.21 13.24
CA ARG A 131 3.01 -10.60 13.71
C ARG A 131 3.83 -11.47 12.76
N SER A 132 3.64 -11.32 11.46
CA SER A 132 4.35 -12.12 10.45
C SER A 132 5.86 -11.82 10.40
N ALA A 133 6.27 -10.58 10.69
CA ALA A 133 7.67 -10.17 10.74
C ALA A 133 8.45 -10.89 11.86
N GLY A 134 7.79 -11.20 12.99
CA GLY A 134 8.36 -11.98 14.09
C GLY A 134 8.47 -13.48 13.82
N ALA A 135 7.65 -14.01 12.90
CA ALA A 135 7.57 -15.45 12.58
C ALA A 135 8.57 -15.93 11.51
N LYS A 136 9.47 -15.06 11.01
CA LYS A 136 10.41 -15.36 9.91
C LYS A 136 11.43 -16.48 10.20
N ARG A 137 11.47 -17.08 11.39
CA ARG A 137 12.44 -18.12 11.78
C ARG A 137 12.11 -19.56 11.32
N GLY A 138 11.03 -19.81 10.57
CA GLY A 138 10.66 -21.19 10.23
C GLY A 138 9.74 -21.43 9.04
N ARG A 139 9.67 -20.55 8.03
CA ARG A 139 8.79 -20.76 6.88
C ARG A 139 9.38 -21.71 5.83
N LYS A 140 8.51 -22.56 5.26
CA LYS A 140 8.83 -23.46 4.14
C LYS A 140 8.84 -22.68 2.81
N PRO A 141 9.68 -23.07 1.83
CA PRO A 141 9.86 -22.33 0.57
C PRO A 141 8.63 -22.26 -0.36
N PHE A 142 7.57 -23.02 -0.10
CA PHE A 142 6.37 -23.10 -0.96
C PHE A 142 5.13 -22.42 -0.36
N GLU A 143 5.25 -21.78 0.79
CA GLU A 143 4.11 -21.12 1.44
C GLU A 143 3.93 -19.71 0.86
N SER A 144 2.89 -19.53 0.02
CA SER A 144 2.46 -18.24 -0.51
C SER A 144 2.37 -17.23 0.64
N ALA A 145 2.99 -16.06 0.46
CA ALA A 145 3.16 -15.07 1.53
C ALA A 145 1.81 -14.75 2.18
N HIS A 146 1.69 -15.08 3.48
CA HIS A 146 0.54 -14.73 4.32
C HIS A 146 0.48 -13.20 4.44
N HIS A 147 -0.20 -12.58 3.49
CA HIS A 147 -0.41 -11.15 3.41
C HIS A 147 -1.93 -10.91 3.30
N PRO A 148 -2.54 -10.07 4.15
CA PRO A 148 -4.00 -9.86 4.16
C PRO A 148 -4.59 -9.53 2.79
N PHE A 149 -3.91 -8.70 2.01
CA PHE A 149 -4.27 -8.41 0.62
C PHE A 149 -4.40 -9.67 -0.24
N VAL A 150 -3.43 -10.57 -0.19
CA VAL A 150 -3.41 -11.77 -1.04
C VAL A 150 -4.58 -12.68 -0.71
N ASP A 151 -4.84 -12.92 0.58
CA ASP A 151 -5.92 -13.78 1.02
C ASP A 151 -7.31 -13.16 0.77
N ARG A 152 -7.50 -11.86 1.09
CA ARG A 152 -8.78 -11.16 0.88
C ARG A 152 -9.08 -11.02 -0.61
N CYS A 153 -8.10 -10.63 -1.43
CA CYS A 153 -8.28 -10.53 -2.88
C CYS A 153 -8.55 -11.90 -3.51
N ALA A 154 -7.84 -12.96 -3.11
CA ALA A 154 -8.09 -14.30 -3.63
C ALA A 154 -9.52 -14.79 -3.31
N PHE A 155 -9.97 -14.57 -2.07
CA PHE A 155 -11.32 -14.92 -1.65
C PHE A 155 -12.40 -14.15 -2.40
N VAL A 156 -12.23 -12.83 -2.55
CA VAL A 156 -13.19 -11.94 -3.23
C VAL A 156 -13.22 -12.19 -4.74
N LEU A 157 -12.06 -12.45 -5.35
CA LEU A 157 -11.96 -12.66 -6.78
C LEU A 157 -12.52 -14.03 -7.21
N ASP A 158 -12.09 -15.10 -6.55
CA ASP A 158 -12.43 -16.45 -6.97
C ASP A 158 -12.21 -17.49 -5.86
N SER A 159 -13.19 -17.63 -4.98
CA SER A 159 -13.17 -18.62 -3.90
C SER A 159 -13.10 -20.08 -4.39
N SER A 160 -13.53 -20.36 -5.63
CA SER A 160 -13.44 -21.69 -6.22
C SER A 160 -12.03 -22.05 -6.70
N PHE A 161 -11.16 -21.05 -6.91
CA PHE A 161 -9.82 -21.25 -7.43
C PHE A 161 -8.77 -20.42 -6.68
N MET A 162 -8.83 -20.54 -5.35
CA MET A 162 -8.06 -19.70 -4.42
C MET A 162 -6.56 -19.69 -4.69
N GLU A 163 -5.92 -20.82 -4.99
CA GLU A 163 -4.46 -20.81 -5.15
C GLU A 163 -4.01 -20.02 -6.39
N LYS A 164 -4.74 -20.13 -7.50
CA LYS A 164 -4.48 -19.30 -8.69
C LYS A 164 -4.75 -17.83 -8.41
N ALA A 165 -5.85 -17.54 -7.70
CA ALA A 165 -6.19 -16.18 -7.32
C ALA A 165 -5.14 -15.57 -6.36
N ARG A 166 -4.57 -16.37 -5.44
CA ARG A 166 -3.46 -15.95 -4.56
C ARG A 166 -2.18 -15.67 -5.33
N VAL A 167 -1.82 -16.52 -6.29
CA VAL A 167 -0.65 -16.29 -7.14
C VAL A 167 -0.79 -14.98 -7.92
N ALA A 168 -1.96 -14.74 -8.53
CA ALA A 168 -2.23 -13.49 -9.24
C ALA A 168 -2.25 -12.28 -8.29
N ALA A 169 -2.86 -12.41 -7.10
CA ALA A 169 -2.88 -11.35 -6.10
C ALA A 169 -1.48 -11.05 -5.53
N THR A 170 -0.59 -12.04 -5.46
CA THR A 170 0.80 -11.84 -5.03
C THR A 170 1.57 -10.98 -6.04
N ARG A 171 1.37 -11.21 -7.34
CA ARG A 171 1.96 -10.36 -8.40
C ARG A 171 1.44 -8.92 -8.30
N ALA A 172 0.12 -8.77 -8.13
CA ALA A 172 -0.50 -7.47 -7.96
C ALA A 172 -0.01 -6.74 -6.69
N LEU A 173 0.21 -7.47 -5.60
CA LEU A 173 0.79 -6.92 -4.37
C LEU A 173 2.17 -6.33 -4.63
N ILE A 174 3.06 -7.07 -5.30
CA ILE A 174 4.41 -6.61 -5.63
C ILE A 174 4.33 -5.28 -6.41
N GLU A 175 3.47 -5.20 -7.44
CA GLU A 175 3.26 -3.97 -8.20
C GLU A 175 2.78 -2.80 -7.33
N ILE A 176 1.86 -3.06 -6.39
CA ILE A 176 1.35 -2.06 -5.45
C ILE A 176 2.45 -1.56 -4.50
N GLU A 177 3.25 -2.49 -3.98
CA GLU A 177 4.35 -2.17 -3.07
C GLU A 177 5.46 -1.40 -3.76
N ASP A 178 5.80 -1.77 -4.99
CA ASP A 178 6.77 -1.05 -5.83
C ASP A 178 6.25 0.35 -6.15
N LEU A 179 4.97 0.50 -6.49
CA LEU A 179 4.35 1.81 -6.72
C LEU A 179 4.46 2.71 -5.48
N ALA A 180 4.11 2.17 -4.31
CA ALA A 180 4.24 2.88 -3.04
C ALA A 180 5.70 3.27 -2.75
N GLY A 181 6.66 2.38 -3.02
CA GLY A 181 8.09 2.65 -2.90
C GLY A 181 8.57 3.81 -3.77
N HIS A 182 8.19 3.81 -5.06
CA HIS A 182 8.53 4.89 -5.99
C HIS A 182 7.98 6.24 -5.53
N ILE A 183 6.72 6.29 -5.07
CA ILE A 183 6.11 7.52 -4.57
C ILE A 183 6.87 8.07 -3.35
N VAL A 184 7.23 7.21 -2.40
CA VAL A 184 8.00 7.62 -1.21
C VAL A 184 9.35 8.19 -1.62
N GLU A 185 10.06 7.54 -2.53
CA GLU A 185 11.39 7.99 -2.96
C GLU A 185 11.32 9.31 -3.73
N GLN A 186 10.37 9.45 -4.66
CA GLN A 186 10.13 10.69 -5.40
C GLN A 186 9.79 11.85 -4.44
N SER A 187 8.89 11.62 -3.47
CA SER A 187 8.52 12.66 -2.51
C SER A 187 9.63 12.99 -1.52
N ARG A 188 10.54 12.06 -1.22
CA ARG A 188 11.77 12.35 -0.45
C ARG A 188 12.73 13.23 -1.22
N HIS A 189 12.93 12.94 -2.51
CA HIS A 189 13.78 13.74 -3.38
C HIS A 189 13.30 15.19 -3.46
N ASN A 190 11.98 15.40 -3.56
CA ASN A 190 11.38 16.74 -3.55
C ASN A 190 11.41 17.44 -2.18
N ALA A 191 11.55 16.68 -1.09
CA ALA A 191 11.63 17.23 0.27
C ALA A 191 13.06 17.61 0.68
N ALA A 192 14.09 17.18 -0.05
CA ALA A 192 15.47 17.58 0.18
C ALA A 192 15.69 19.03 -0.28
N PRO A 193 16.39 19.88 0.49
CA PRO A 193 16.72 21.23 0.05
C PRO A 193 17.60 21.18 -1.21
N PRO A 194 17.48 22.15 -2.14
CA PRO A 194 18.35 22.21 -3.30
C PRO A 194 19.80 22.30 -2.83
N ILE A 195 20.65 21.43 -3.38
CA ILE A 195 22.10 21.48 -3.15
C ILE A 195 22.59 22.78 -3.79
N ILE A 196 22.70 23.85 -3.01
CA ILE A 196 23.35 25.08 -3.44
C ILE A 196 24.84 24.74 -3.54
N VAL A 197 25.28 24.37 -4.75
CA VAL A 197 26.70 24.28 -5.08
C VAL A 197 27.25 25.69 -5.00
N ARG A 198 27.85 26.04 -3.85
CA ARG A 198 28.68 27.23 -3.73
C ARG A 198 29.89 27.03 -4.62
N LYS A 199 29.87 27.61 -5.83
CA LYS A 199 31.07 27.81 -6.63
C LYS A 199 32.04 28.64 -5.78
N SER A 200 33.20 28.04 -5.51
CA SER A 200 34.37 28.71 -4.95
C SER A 200 35.08 29.51 -6.03
#